data_AF-A0A8F4MEW3-F1
#
_entry.id   AF-A0A8F4MEW3-F1
#
_cell.length_a   1.000
_cell.length_b   1.000
_cell.length_c   1.000
_cell.angle_alpha   90.00
_cell.angle_beta   90.00
_cell.angle_gamma   90.00
#
_symmetry.space_group_name_H-M   'P 1'
#
loop_
_entity.id
_entity.type
_entity.pdbx_description
1 polymer ?
#
loop_
_entity_poly.entity_id
_entity_poly.type
_entity_poly.pdbx_seq_one_letter_code
_entity_poly.pdbx_strand_id
1 'polypeptide(L)'
;NFRANPPSVPPKNEILAESEFAAPTIIKLIPILFSTLGAFVAYHVNLVADQFQRAFETSTSGNRLYCSLNKRWFPDQVFNDFIVRSFMRFGYEVSFEASDKGAIEILGPSGISHTFRQLAKRMSQLQSGYHYAFAMPLGLTLLVTFSRMRDFLSPWVDNRSSFISIVSSFSP
;
A
#
# COMPACT_ATOMS: atom_id res chain seq x y z
N ASN A 1 38.72 57.57 -20.57
CA ASN A 1 38.50 56.10 -20.59
C ASN A 1 38.45 55.53 -19.18
N PHE A 2 37.44 55.89 -18.36
CA PHE A 2 37.39 55.47 -16.95
C PHE A 2 35.97 55.34 -16.39
N ARG A 3 34.96 55.03 -17.23
CA ARG A 3 33.55 55.01 -16.79
C ARG A 3 32.81 53.70 -17.14
N ALA A 4 33.55 52.59 -17.27
CA ALA A 4 33.01 51.33 -17.78
C ALA A 4 33.31 50.10 -16.90
N ASN A 5 33.57 50.25 -15.59
CA ASN A 5 33.65 49.09 -14.69
C ASN A 5 32.46 49.10 -13.71
N PRO A 6 31.62 48.04 -13.67
CA PRO A 6 30.55 47.94 -12.69
C PRO A 6 31.14 47.79 -11.27
N PRO A 7 30.42 48.23 -10.22
CA PRO A 7 30.87 48.12 -8.84
C PRO A 7 31.08 46.66 -8.45
N SER A 8 32.22 46.35 -7.84
CA SER A 8 32.59 45.00 -7.39
C SER A 8 31.63 44.52 -6.31
N VAL A 9 30.82 43.52 -6.62
CA VAL A 9 29.86 42.89 -5.70
C VAL A 9 30.58 41.76 -4.93
N PRO A 10 30.38 41.60 -3.61
CA PRO A 10 31.00 40.51 -2.83
C PRO A 10 30.58 39.10 -3.33
N PRO A 11 31.43 38.07 -3.17
CA PRO A 11 31.35 36.77 -3.86
C PRO A 11 30.05 35.98 -3.61
N LYS A 12 29.33 36.28 -2.54
CA LYS A 12 28.05 35.63 -2.21
C LYS A 12 26.89 36.07 -3.13
N ASN A 13 27.01 37.24 -3.77
CA ASN A 13 25.95 37.85 -4.56
C ASN A 13 26.24 37.82 -6.08
N GLU A 14 27.34 37.19 -6.50
CA GLU A 14 27.75 37.10 -7.91
C GLU A 14 26.69 36.41 -8.77
N ILE A 15 26.09 35.32 -8.28
CA ILE A 15 25.04 34.57 -9.02
C ILE A 15 23.77 35.42 -9.25
N LEU A 16 23.39 36.24 -8.27
CA LEU A 16 22.24 37.14 -8.38
C LEU A 16 22.54 38.30 -9.34
N ALA A 17 23.74 38.87 -9.27
CA ALA A 17 24.18 39.92 -10.18
C ALA A 17 24.29 39.39 -11.62
N GLU A 18 24.89 38.22 -11.83
CA GLU A 18 24.96 37.57 -13.14
C GLU A 18 23.56 37.26 -13.69
N SER A 19 22.62 36.79 -12.87
CA SER A 19 21.23 36.57 -13.29
C SER A 19 20.52 37.86 -13.70
N GLU A 20 20.84 38.98 -13.04
CA GLU A 20 20.32 40.30 -13.40
C GLU A 20 20.88 40.78 -14.75
N PHE A 21 22.17 40.61 -15.03
CA PHE A 21 22.77 41.12 -16.26
C PHE A 21 22.69 40.13 -17.45
N ALA A 22 22.54 38.83 -17.21
CA ALA A 22 22.49 37.81 -18.27
C ALA A 22 21.13 37.71 -18.98
N ALA A 23 20.04 38.13 -18.33
CA ALA A 23 18.70 38.04 -18.91
C ALA A 23 18.43 39.19 -19.91
N PRO A 24 18.06 38.89 -21.17
CA PRO A 24 17.64 39.89 -22.14
C PRO A 24 16.54 40.82 -21.58
N THR A 25 16.69 42.12 -21.79
CA THR A 25 15.76 43.16 -21.28
C THR A 25 14.30 42.91 -21.70
N ILE A 26 14.09 42.27 -22.85
CA ILE A 26 12.77 41.91 -23.37
C ILE A 26 12.04 40.97 -22.39
N ILE A 27 12.71 39.97 -21.83
CA ILE A 27 12.08 38.97 -20.93
C ILE A 27 11.66 39.62 -19.61
N LYS A 28 12.41 40.62 -19.13
CA LYS A 28 12.06 41.39 -17.93
C LYS A 28 10.80 42.25 -18.12
N LEU A 29 10.49 42.64 -19.36
CA LEU A 29 9.36 43.51 -19.68
C LEU A 29 8.05 42.72 -19.92
N ILE A 30 8.15 41.43 -20.27
CA ILE A 30 6.98 40.56 -20.55
C ILE A 30 5.98 40.53 -19.38
N PRO A 31 6.38 40.27 -18.11
CA PRO A 31 5.43 40.20 -17.00
C PRO A 31 4.70 41.52 -16.74
N ILE A 32 5.39 42.66 -16.95
CA ILE A 32 4.84 44.00 -16.74
C ILE A 32 3.80 44.33 -17.82
N LEU A 33 4.11 44.05 -19.09
CA LEU A 33 3.16 44.20 -20.19
C LEU A 33 1.93 43.31 -20.00
N PHE A 34 2.13 42.05 -19.62
CA PHE A 34 1.01 41.12 -19.43
C PHE A 34 0.12 41.51 -18.25
N SER A 35 0.72 41.99 -17.15
CA SER A 35 -0.03 42.44 -15.97
C SER A 35 -0.82 43.72 -16.24
N THR A 36 -0.22 44.69 -16.93
CA THR A 36 -0.90 45.96 -17.26
C THR A 36 -2.03 45.75 -18.28
N LEU A 37 -1.81 44.93 -19.31
CA LEU A 37 -2.86 44.53 -20.25
C LEU A 37 -3.98 43.74 -19.55
N GLY A 38 -3.64 42.78 -18.69
CA GLY A 38 -4.62 42.01 -17.92
C GLY A 38 -5.49 42.90 -17.03
N ALA A 39 -4.87 43.86 -16.32
CA ALA A 39 -5.58 44.84 -15.50
C ALA A 39 -6.50 45.73 -16.32
N PHE A 40 -6.04 46.20 -17.48
CA PHE A 40 -6.83 47.02 -18.40
C PHE A 40 -8.05 46.26 -18.93
N VAL A 41 -7.86 45.02 -19.37
CA VAL A 41 -8.96 44.15 -19.83
C VAL A 41 -9.94 43.86 -18.69
N ALA A 42 -9.47 43.52 -17.49
CA ALA A 42 -10.33 43.27 -16.35
C ALA A 42 -11.18 44.49 -15.98
N TYR A 43 -10.60 45.69 -16.02
CA TYR A 43 -11.32 46.94 -15.79
C TYR A 43 -12.44 47.16 -16.83
N HIS A 44 -12.13 46.96 -18.11
CA HIS A 44 -13.12 47.08 -19.18
C HIS A 44 -14.25 46.04 -19.09
N VAL A 45 -13.91 44.79 -18.77
CA VAL A 45 -14.90 43.72 -18.57
C VAL A 45 -15.80 44.05 -17.37
N ASN A 46 -15.25 44.61 -16.29
CA ASN A 46 -16.02 44.98 -15.11
C ASN A 46 -17.03 46.11 -15.40
N LEU A 47 -16.66 47.09 -16.24
CA LEU A 47 -17.59 48.14 -16.70
C LEU A 47 -18.80 47.59 -17.47
N VAL A 48 -18.65 46.45 -18.15
CA VAL A 48 -19.72 45.79 -18.93
C VAL A 48 -20.16 44.47 -18.27
N ALA A 49 -19.85 44.28 -16.99
CA ALA A 49 -19.96 43.01 -16.29
C ALA A 49 -21.36 42.39 -16.41
N ASP A 50 -22.41 43.18 -16.20
CA ASP A 50 -23.78 42.67 -16.23
C ASP A 50 -24.20 42.11 -17.59
N GLN A 51 -23.77 42.70 -18.70
CA GLN A 51 -24.12 42.23 -20.04
C GLN A 51 -23.26 41.03 -20.45
N PHE A 52 -21.96 41.09 -20.12
CA PHE A 52 -21.02 40.03 -20.41
C PHE A 52 -21.33 38.76 -19.62
N GLN A 53 -21.62 38.89 -18.33
CA GLN A 53 -21.95 37.77 -17.45
C GLN A 53 -23.26 37.09 -17.88
N ARG A 54 -24.30 37.87 -18.20
CA ARG A 54 -25.57 37.31 -18.74
C ARG A 54 -25.37 36.59 -20.07
N ALA A 55 -24.55 37.14 -20.98
CA ALA A 55 -24.21 36.49 -22.23
C ALA A 55 -23.41 35.19 -22.02
N PHE A 56 -22.54 35.16 -21.02
CA PHE A 56 -21.72 34.00 -20.69
C PHE A 56 -22.53 32.89 -20.02
N GLU A 57 -23.44 33.23 -19.12
CA GLU A 57 -24.36 32.30 -18.45
C GLU A 57 -25.39 31.69 -19.40
N THR A 58 -25.89 32.46 -20.37
CA THR A 58 -26.85 31.97 -21.38
C THR A 58 -26.19 31.08 -22.45
N SER A 59 -24.87 31.20 -22.64
CA SER A 59 -24.11 30.33 -23.52
C SER A 59 -23.90 28.94 -22.91
N THR A 60 -24.17 27.88 -23.67
CA THR A 60 -23.95 26.49 -23.25
C THR A 60 -22.51 26.20 -22.83
N SER A 61 -21.53 26.82 -23.51
CA SER A 61 -20.11 26.62 -23.19
C SER A 61 -19.69 27.43 -21.96
N GLY A 62 -20.18 28.67 -21.84
CA GLY A 62 -19.88 29.54 -20.70
C GLY A 62 -20.47 28.99 -19.40
N ASN A 63 -21.72 28.51 -19.43
CA ASN A 63 -22.35 27.86 -18.29
C ASN A 63 -21.61 26.58 -17.84
N ARG A 64 -21.13 25.76 -18.79
CA ARG A 64 -20.32 24.57 -18.45
C ARG A 64 -19.01 24.95 -17.76
N LEU A 65 -18.27 25.90 -18.33
CA LEU A 65 -17.02 26.38 -17.72
C LEU A 65 -17.27 27.02 -16.35
N TYR A 66 -18.32 27.83 -16.23
CA TYR A 66 -18.73 28.44 -14.98
C TYR A 66 -19.07 27.38 -13.92
N CYS A 67 -19.89 26.38 -14.26
CA CYS A 67 -20.20 25.27 -13.38
C CYS A 67 -18.96 24.46 -12.97
N SER A 68 -18.02 24.23 -13.90
CA SER A 68 -16.78 23.48 -13.65
C SER A 68 -15.74 24.25 -12.82
N LEU A 69 -15.72 25.58 -12.88
CA LEU A 69 -14.86 26.44 -12.06
C LEU A 69 -15.47 26.72 -10.69
N ASN A 70 -16.80 26.87 -10.62
CA ASN A 70 -17.51 27.20 -9.39
C ASN A 70 -17.74 25.98 -8.48
N LYS A 71 -18.04 24.80 -9.05
CA LYS A 71 -17.96 23.56 -8.27
C LYS A 71 -16.48 23.22 -8.12
N ARG A 72 -16.05 22.94 -6.87
CA ARG A 72 -14.73 22.41 -6.49
C ARG A 72 -14.19 21.56 -7.64
N TRP A 73 -13.14 22.08 -8.27
CA TRP A 73 -12.55 21.69 -9.54
C TRP A 73 -12.88 20.24 -9.96
N PHE A 74 -13.37 20.04 -11.18
CA PHE A 74 -13.73 18.72 -11.75
C PHE A 74 -12.73 17.58 -11.46
N PRO A 75 -11.40 17.79 -11.40
CA PRO A 75 -10.45 16.76 -10.98
C PRO A 75 -10.72 16.16 -9.60
N ASP A 76 -11.15 16.97 -8.63
CA ASP A 76 -11.41 16.53 -7.26
C ASP A 76 -12.59 15.56 -7.21
N GLN A 77 -13.64 15.84 -7.99
CA GLN A 77 -14.80 14.97 -8.08
C GLN A 77 -14.45 13.65 -8.78
N VAL A 78 -13.68 13.71 -9.87
CA VAL A 78 -13.22 12.49 -10.58
C VAL A 78 -12.33 11.64 -9.69
N PHE A 79 -11.42 12.24 -8.92
CA PHE A 79 -10.58 11.53 -7.96
C PHE A 79 -11.43 10.84 -6.88
N ASN A 80 -12.39 11.57 -6.30
CA ASN A 80 -13.25 11.02 -5.27
C ASN A 80 -14.12 9.87 -5.78
N ASP A 81 -14.75 10.04 -6.95
CA ASP A 81 -15.65 9.02 -7.49
C ASP A 81 -14.88 7.82 -8.06
N PHE A 82 -13.70 8.01 -8.66
CA PHE A 82 -12.96 6.91 -9.26
C PHE A 82 -12.01 6.21 -8.28
N ILE A 83 -11.21 6.96 -7.52
CA ILE A 83 -10.19 6.39 -6.65
C ILE A 83 -10.78 6.08 -5.28
N VAL A 84 -11.40 7.05 -4.62
CA VAL A 84 -11.86 6.86 -3.23
C VAL A 84 -12.97 5.82 -3.15
N ARG A 85 -14.01 5.92 -4.00
CA ARG A 85 -15.09 4.93 -3.98
C ARG A 85 -14.62 3.53 -4.39
N SER A 86 -13.74 3.42 -5.39
CA SER A 86 -13.21 2.12 -5.81
C SER A 86 -12.37 1.48 -4.69
N PHE A 87 -11.56 2.28 -4.00
CA PHE A 87 -10.74 1.79 -2.89
C PHE A 87 -11.60 1.39 -1.69
N MET A 88 -12.65 2.16 -1.36
CA MET A 88 -13.59 1.78 -0.30
C MET A 88 -14.31 0.46 -0.62
N ARG A 89 -14.77 0.29 -1.87
CA ARG A 89 -15.47 -0.93 -2.26
C ARG A 89 -14.54 -2.14 -2.22
N PHE A 90 -13.32 -1.99 -2.74
CA PHE A 90 -12.29 -3.01 -2.65
C PHE A 90 -11.94 -3.38 -1.21
N GLY A 91 -11.75 -2.39 -0.34
CA GLY A 91 -11.44 -2.63 1.08
C GLY A 91 -12.57 -3.37 1.81
N TYR A 92 -13.83 -3.02 1.51
CA TYR A 92 -14.99 -3.71 2.10
C TYR A 92 -15.12 -5.15 1.60
N GLU A 93 -15.13 -5.37 0.28
CA GLU A 93 -15.32 -6.69 -0.32
C GLU A 93 -14.13 -7.61 -0.04
N VAL A 94 -12.89 -7.14 -0.17
CA VAL A 94 -11.72 -8.02 -0.08
C VAL A 94 -11.23 -8.15 1.35
N SER A 95 -10.99 -7.04 2.05
CA SER A 95 -10.39 -7.12 3.38
C SER A 95 -11.39 -7.62 4.41
N PHE A 96 -12.63 -7.11 4.40
CA PHE A 96 -13.60 -7.44 5.44
C PHE A 96 -14.24 -8.82 5.22
N GLU A 97 -14.68 -9.12 4.01
CA GLU A 97 -15.34 -10.40 3.73
C GLU A 97 -14.36 -11.57 3.72
N ALA A 98 -13.19 -11.43 3.07
CA ALA A 98 -12.25 -12.54 2.99
C ALA A 98 -11.52 -12.79 4.33
N SER A 99 -11.14 -11.74 5.08
CA SER A 99 -10.46 -11.97 6.36
C SER A 99 -11.43 -12.37 7.46
N ASP A 100 -12.52 -11.64 7.69
CA ASP A 100 -13.29 -11.88 8.91
C ASP A 100 -14.26 -13.05 8.73
N LYS A 101 -15.15 -13.01 7.73
CA LYS A 101 -16.06 -14.13 7.46
C LYS A 101 -15.32 -15.38 7.00
N GLY A 102 -14.37 -15.24 6.07
CA GLY A 102 -13.61 -16.38 5.54
C GLY A 102 -12.77 -17.08 6.61
N ALA A 103 -12.02 -16.33 7.43
CA ALA A 103 -11.20 -16.96 8.48
C ALA A 103 -12.07 -17.54 9.61
N ILE A 104 -13.15 -16.86 10.01
CA ILE A 104 -14.08 -17.38 11.03
C ILE A 104 -14.77 -18.65 10.54
N GLU A 105 -15.13 -18.76 9.26
CA GLU A 105 -15.75 -19.97 8.72
C GLU A 105 -14.77 -21.15 8.67
N ILE A 106 -13.52 -20.90 8.29
CA ILE A 106 -12.46 -21.92 8.26
C ILE A 106 -12.07 -22.39 9.68
N LEU A 107 -11.94 -21.46 10.62
CA LEU A 107 -11.58 -21.76 12.01
C LEU A 107 -12.79 -22.19 12.86
N GLY A 108 -14.00 -21.95 12.37
CA GLY A 108 -15.23 -22.22 13.05
C GLY A 108 -15.66 -23.69 12.99
N PRO A 109 -16.82 -24.00 13.58
CA PRO A 109 -17.33 -25.37 13.63
C PRO A 109 -17.53 -26.02 12.25
N SER A 110 -17.87 -25.23 11.22
CA SER A 110 -18.06 -25.76 9.86
C SER A 110 -16.72 -26.21 9.27
N GLY A 111 -15.67 -25.38 9.30
CA GLY A 111 -14.33 -25.75 8.82
C GLY A 111 -13.74 -26.95 9.54
N ILE A 112 -13.90 -27.02 10.87
CA ILE A 112 -13.50 -28.19 11.67
C ILE A 112 -14.29 -29.43 11.23
N SER A 113 -15.61 -29.34 11.05
CA SER A 113 -16.41 -30.49 10.61
C SER A 113 -15.99 -31.00 9.22
N HIS A 114 -15.66 -30.09 8.30
CA HIS A 114 -15.20 -30.44 6.96
C HIS A 114 -13.86 -31.17 6.99
N THR A 115 -12.91 -30.67 7.77
CA THR A 115 -11.58 -31.31 7.92
C THR A 115 -11.69 -32.70 8.55
N PHE A 116 -12.46 -32.85 9.63
CA PHE A 116 -12.71 -34.16 10.25
C PHE A 116 -13.37 -35.14 9.29
N ARG A 117 -14.38 -34.70 8.53
CA ARG A 117 -15.05 -35.54 7.52
C ARG A 117 -14.07 -36.00 6.45
N GLN A 118 -13.18 -35.13 5.99
CA GLN A 118 -12.18 -35.48 5.00
C GLN A 118 -11.13 -36.45 5.54
N LEU A 119 -10.71 -36.27 6.81
CA LEU A 119 -9.80 -37.20 7.49
C LEU A 119 -10.45 -38.58 7.67
N ALA A 120 -11.71 -38.63 8.13
CA ALA A 120 -12.46 -39.87 8.29
C ALA A 120 -12.61 -40.62 6.97
N LYS A 121 -12.87 -39.91 5.86
CA LYS A 121 -12.92 -40.51 4.53
C LYS A 121 -11.59 -41.12 4.12
N ARG A 122 -10.46 -40.43 4.37
CA ARG A 122 -9.12 -40.96 4.10
C ARG A 122 -8.79 -42.18 4.96
N MET A 123 -9.13 -42.14 6.25
CA MET A 123 -8.95 -43.29 7.16
C MET A 123 -9.77 -44.50 6.71
N SER A 124 -11.02 -44.29 6.32
CA SER A 124 -11.89 -45.34 5.78
C SER A 124 -11.32 -45.95 4.48
N GLN A 125 -10.74 -45.12 3.60
CA GLN A 125 -10.07 -45.60 2.39
C GLN A 125 -8.83 -46.45 2.72
N LEU A 126 -8.01 -46.05 3.69
CA LEU A 126 -6.85 -46.84 4.15
C LEU A 126 -7.26 -48.19 4.74
N GLN A 127 -8.43 -48.27 5.36
CA GLN A 127 -8.98 -49.51 5.93
C GLN A 127 -9.61 -50.46 4.88
N SER A 128 -9.81 -50.03 3.63
CA SER A 128 -10.59 -50.76 2.62
C SER A 128 -9.95 -52.06 2.07
N GLY A 129 -8.80 -52.51 2.59
CA GLY A 129 -8.38 -53.91 2.43
C GLY A 129 -7.11 -54.17 1.63
N TYR A 130 -6.67 -53.24 0.78
CA TYR A 130 -5.68 -53.54 -0.26
C TYR A 130 -4.23 -53.75 0.22
N HIS A 131 -3.87 -53.32 1.44
CA HIS A 131 -2.46 -53.31 1.89
C HIS A 131 -2.19 -54.03 3.22
N TYR A 132 -3.12 -54.85 3.71
CA TYR A 132 -2.97 -55.50 5.03
C TYR A 132 -1.72 -56.40 5.14
N ALA A 133 -1.38 -57.12 4.07
CA ALA A 133 -0.23 -58.04 4.07
C ALA A 133 1.12 -57.31 4.30
N PHE A 134 1.23 -56.06 3.87
CA PHE A 134 2.42 -55.23 4.10
C PHE A 134 2.31 -54.46 5.43
N ALA A 135 1.12 -53.97 5.78
CA ALA A 135 0.89 -53.17 6.97
C ALA A 135 1.12 -53.92 8.28
N MET A 136 0.76 -55.20 8.37
CA MET A 136 0.92 -56.00 9.60
C MET A 136 2.38 -56.19 10.05
N PRO A 137 3.30 -56.73 9.22
CA PRO A 137 4.70 -56.88 9.61
C PRO A 137 5.40 -55.52 9.81
N LEU A 138 5.07 -54.50 9.01
CA LEU A 138 5.56 -53.14 9.24
C LEU A 138 5.17 -52.60 10.62
N GLY A 139 3.88 -52.74 10.98
CA GLY A 139 3.38 -52.34 12.29
C GLY A 139 4.12 -53.04 13.43
N LEU A 140 4.37 -54.35 13.30
CA LEU A 140 5.14 -55.10 14.30
C LEU A 140 6.58 -54.60 14.40
N THR A 141 7.28 -54.41 13.28
CA THR A 141 8.66 -53.89 13.29
C THR A 141 8.74 -52.50 13.90
N LEU A 142 7.82 -51.59 13.54
CA LEU A 142 7.73 -50.25 14.12
C LEU A 142 7.50 -50.28 15.62
N LEU A 143 6.61 -51.15 16.11
CA LEU A 143 6.28 -51.25 17.53
C LEU A 143 7.48 -51.74 18.34
N VAL A 144 8.21 -52.74 17.83
CA VAL A 144 9.47 -53.23 18.43
C VAL A 144 10.54 -52.14 18.42
N THR A 145 10.75 -51.47 17.29
CA THR A 145 11.72 -50.37 17.18
C THR A 145 11.39 -49.20 18.10
N PHE A 146 10.11 -48.81 18.21
CA PHE A 146 9.68 -47.75 19.11
C PHE A 146 9.91 -48.13 20.58
N SER A 147 9.58 -49.37 20.95
CA SER A 147 9.83 -49.88 22.29
C SER A 147 11.31 -49.85 22.65
N ARG A 148 12.19 -50.16 21.67
CA ARG A 148 13.64 -50.08 21.84
C ARG A 148 14.16 -48.64 21.91
N MET A 149 13.59 -47.74 21.11
CA MET A 149 13.93 -46.31 21.11
C MET A 149 13.61 -45.65 22.46
N ARG A 150 12.52 -46.08 23.12
CA ARG A 150 12.17 -45.61 24.47
C ARG A 150 13.32 -45.82 25.47
N ASP A 151 14.01 -46.95 25.41
CA ASP A 151 15.15 -47.24 26.30
C ASP A 151 16.37 -46.35 25.99
N PHE A 152 16.49 -45.84 24.77
CA PHE A 152 17.52 -44.87 24.40
C PHE A 152 17.15 -43.43 24.81
N LEU A 153 15.86 -43.12 24.86
CA LEU A 153 15.34 -41.82 25.32
C LEU A 153 15.25 -41.71 26.84
N SER A 154 15.24 -42.84 27.57
CA SER A 154 15.15 -42.85 29.04
C SER A 154 16.21 -41.98 29.75
N PRO A 155 17.48 -41.90 29.31
CA PRO A 155 18.48 -41.05 29.96
C PRO A 155 18.19 -39.54 29.79
N TRP A 156 17.42 -39.17 28.76
CA TRP A 156 17.03 -37.79 28.48
C TRP A 156 15.74 -37.39 29.19
N VAL A 157 14.84 -38.35 29.41
CA VAL A 157 13.55 -38.14 30.10
C VAL A 157 13.71 -38.21 31.62
N ASP A 158 14.63 -39.05 32.12
CA ASP A 158 14.86 -39.20 33.55
C ASP A 158 15.85 -38.15 34.09
N ASN A 159 15.34 -37.13 34.79
CA ASN A 159 16.15 -36.09 35.46
C ASN A 159 17.21 -36.66 36.42
N ARG A 160 17.00 -37.87 36.96
CA ARG A 160 17.95 -38.54 37.86
C ARG A 160 19.16 -39.11 37.10
N SER A 161 18.94 -39.65 35.90
CA SER A 161 20.00 -40.21 35.06
C SER A 161 20.90 -39.10 34.53
N SER A 162 20.32 -37.99 34.08
CA SER A 162 21.06 -36.82 33.60
C SER A 162 21.90 -36.17 34.71
N PHE A 163 21.36 -36.09 35.94
CA PHE A 163 22.10 -35.58 37.10
C PHE A 163 23.34 -36.43 37.44
N ILE A 164 23.20 -37.76 37.45
CA ILE A 164 24.33 -38.67 37.76
C ILE A 164 25.44 -38.56 36.70
N SER A 165 25.09 -38.46 35.41
CA SER A 165 26.07 -38.23 34.34
C SER A 165 26.83 -36.90 34.52
N ILE A 166 26.14 -35.81 34.86
CA ILE A 166 26.78 -34.51 35.11
C ILE A 166 27.75 -34.62 36.28
N VAL A 167 27.33 -35.16 37.43
CA VAL A 167 28.20 -35.31 38.61
C VAL A 167 29.41 -36.20 38.31
N SER A 168 29.24 -37.29 37.56
CA SER A 168 30.35 -38.19 37.19
C SER A 168 31.39 -37.52 36.28
N SER A 169 30.99 -36.56 35.44
CA SER A 169 31.89 -35.83 34.54
C SER A 169 32.79 -34.80 35.24
N PHE A 170 32.49 -34.46 36.50
CA PHE A 170 33.26 -33.54 37.33
C PHE A 170 34.20 -34.26 38.32
N SER A 171 34.13 -35.58 38.44
CA SER A 171 35.10 -36.36 39.22
C SER A 171 36.34 -36.60 38.37
N PRO A 172 37.55 -36.21 38.81
CA PRO A 172 38.80 -36.46 38.08
C PRO A 172 39.19 -37.94 38.05
#